data_AF-A0A9D8EBG6-F1
#
_entry.id   AF-A0A9D8EBG6-F1
#
_cell.length_a   1.000
_cell.length_b   1.000
_cell.length_c   1.000
_cell.angle_alpha   90.00
_cell.angle_beta   90.00
_cell.angle_gamma   90.00
#
_symmetry.space_group_name_H-M   'P 1'
#
loop_
_entity.id
_entity.type
_entity.pdbx_description
1 polymer ?
#
loop_
_entity_poly.entity_id
_entity_poly.type
_entity_poly.pdbx_seq_one_letter_code
_entity_poly.pdbx_strand_id
1 'polypeptide(L)'
;MCERTARDQGFAMLVVVLAVGALMLIVTLVFRNAEQEYRDSQMLRRQDTLVVAAEAMLERYAAKMTLDPLYYQHFVDHAEAPRRCTDTASSGYGMVVAPGGAWYADCRTWDYQAASSFFYHPLLGGVSSVAADDVGTLMGVRPPAQDQGLEITVVATQAEFGRTRAIVAEIHPEAVSEFAFFQEQTLRLGAGAVVRGKVYSGDGLDFTTSSPRPVVHRDIFAEGRIGAGSGYGPPVFADGARGYDSSGNYLPIRSAYPQPLDFDGFWDDLNVIREVACNGTGLCLSRALNPGLGLTQNPTAFLVQPLVEAGRGRVRVWASYNTNTTSCLTNEEWWWINSHNATWSLLGTYDLPSTGVIWSDAHIVVGRPTAVATVKGALTLYAGTLGAPKNLIIGSDILYSGGLTGTDVVGLIGSDEVYINPSAVGSDREITVNGAILSQSGLLGVPRDCGTTGTILTASGSTLTTNGAIAKRYTGELSSHFGTRNYNFDTRLEGLRPPFFPLLGDSWSYAAWRELAVPCWARGECP
;
A
#
# COMPACT_ATOMS: atom_id res chain seq x y z
N MET A 1 -38.05 93.39 -21.85
CA MET A 1 -38.06 91.91 -21.84
C MET A 1 -37.09 91.41 -22.92
N CYS A 2 -35.79 91.70 -22.80
CA CYS A 2 -34.79 91.30 -23.83
C CYS A 2 -33.34 91.37 -23.30
N GLU A 3 -33.11 91.00 -22.03
CA GLU A 3 -31.76 91.05 -21.45
C GLU A 3 -31.57 89.99 -20.36
N ARG A 4 -32.01 88.75 -20.62
CA ARG A 4 -31.76 87.59 -19.75
C ARG A 4 -31.24 86.34 -20.46
N THR A 5 -31.23 86.30 -21.80
CA THR A 5 -30.88 85.09 -22.57
C THR A 5 -29.38 84.93 -22.88
N ALA A 6 -28.54 85.94 -22.65
CA ALA A 6 -27.11 85.85 -22.92
C ALA A 6 -26.27 85.28 -21.76
N ARG A 7 -26.81 85.20 -20.54
CA ARG A 7 -26.07 84.71 -19.35
C ARG A 7 -26.16 83.19 -19.14
N ASP A 8 -27.16 82.52 -19.72
CA ASP A 8 -27.37 81.08 -19.54
C ASP A 8 -26.55 80.21 -20.51
N GLN A 9 -26.05 80.76 -21.62
CA GLN A 9 -25.25 80.00 -22.60
C GLN A 9 -23.86 79.63 -22.07
N GLY A 10 -23.26 80.47 -21.22
CA GLY A 10 -21.98 80.18 -20.58
C GLY A 10 -22.08 79.08 -19.51
N PHE A 11 -23.19 79.05 -18.77
CA PHE A 11 -23.41 78.03 -17.74
C PHE A 11 -23.71 76.66 -18.36
N ALA A 12 -24.50 76.63 -19.43
CA ALA A 12 -24.79 75.39 -20.17
C ALA A 12 -23.52 74.73 -20.75
N MET A 13 -22.60 75.51 -21.34
CA MET A 13 -21.31 75.00 -21.83
C MET A 13 -20.43 74.45 -20.71
N LEU A 14 -20.39 75.12 -19.55
CA LEU A 14 -19.58 74.69 -18.42
C LEU A 14 -20.08 73.38 -17.80
N VAL A 15 -21.40 73.19 -17.72
CA VAL A 15 -22.02 71.93 -17.27
C VAL A 15 -21.70 70.78 -18.23
N VAL A 16 -21.75 71.01 -19.55
CA VAL A 16 -21.42 69.98 -20.54
C VAL A 16 -19.94 69.58 -20.46
N VAL A 17 -19.02 70.55 -20.33
CA VAL A 17 -17.58 70.26 -20.19
C VAL A 17 -17.29 69.47 -18.91
N LEU A 18 -17.92 69.83 -17.78
CA LEU A 18 -17.79 69.08 -16.54
C LEU A 18 -18.40 67.66 -16.65
N ALA A 19 -19.55 67.51 -17.31
CA ALA A 19 -20.18 66.21 -17.52
C ALA A 19 -19.31 65.30 -18.41
N VAL A 20 -18.74 65.83 -19.49
CA VAL A 20 -17.81 65.09 -20.38
C VAL A 20 -16.52 64.73 -19.64
N GLY A 21 -15.98 65.65 -18.83
CA GLY A 21 -14.81 65.39 -17.98
C GLY A 21 -15.05 64.27 -16.96
N ALA A 22 -16.21 64.27 -16.30
CA ALA A 22 -16.61 63.20 -15.39
C ALA A 22 -16.78 61.85 -16.11
N LEU A 23 -17.37 61.85 -17.32
CA LEU A 23 -17.55 60.65 -18.14
C LEU A 23 -16.20 60.05 -18.57
N MET A 24 -15.25 60.88 -19.01
CA MET A 24 -13.88 60.44 -19.33
C MET A 24 -13.16 59.84 -18.11
N LEU A 25 -13.35 60.43 -16.93
CA LEU A 25 -12.76 59.94 -15.69
C LEU A 25 -13.36 58.59 -15.26
N ILE A 26 -14.67 58.41 -15.44
CA ILE A 26 -15.35 57.13 -15.18
C ILE A 26 -14.85 56.06 -16.17
N VAL A 27 -14.77 56.37 -17.46
CA VAL A 27 -14.28 55.41 -18.48
C VAL A 27 -12.84 54.98 -18.20
N THR A 28 -11.96 55.92 -17.84
CA THR A 28 -10.56 55.60 -17.49
C THR A 28 -10.45 54.78 -16.20
N LEU A 29 -11.29 55.03 -15.19
CA LEU A 29 -11.38 54.20 -13.99
C LEU A 29 -11.87 52.77 -14.31
N VAL A 30 -12.92 52.64 -15.13
CA VAL A 30 -13.45 51.33 -15.55
C VAL A 30 -12.40 50.56 -16.35
N PHE A 31 -11.66 51.22 -17.26
CA PHE A 31 -10.63 50.57 -18.05
C PHE A 31 -9.46 50.09 -17.17
N ARG A 32 -9.01 50.90 -16.19
CA ARG A 32 -7.99 50.48 -15.23
C ARG A 32 -8.46 49.32 -14.35
N ASN A 33 -9.70 49.36 -13.89
CA ASN A 33 -10.26 48.27 -13.10
C ASN A 33 -10.37 46.98 -13.92
N ALA A 34 -10.83 47.06 -15.17
CA ALA A 34 -10.89 45.93 -16.08
C ALA A 34 -9.51 45.34 -16.40
N GLU A 35 -8.48 46.19 -16.58
CA GLU A 35 -7.11 45.74 -16.79
C GLU A 35 -6.54 45.04 -15.54
N GLN A 36 -6.84 45.57 -14.34
CA GLN A 36 -6.43 44.96 -13.08
C GLN A 36 -7.13 43.61 -12.86
N GLU A 37 -8.46 43.55 -13.01
CA GLU A 37 -9.23 42.29 -12.90
C GLU A 37 -8.78 41.24 -13.92
N TYR A 38 -8.42 41.66 -15.15
CA TYR A 38 -7.87 40.75 -16.16
C TYR A 38 -6.50 40.20 -15.74
N ARG A 39 -5.60 41.04 -15.22
CA ARG A 39 -4.29 40.60 -14.71
C ARG A 39 -4.43 39.66 -13.52
N ASP A 40 -5.34 39.95 -12.59
CA ASP A 40 -5.60 39.12 -11.42
C ASP A 40 -6.21 37.77 -11.82
N SER A 41 -7.15 37.76 -12.76
CA SER A 41 -7.74 36.52 -13.31
C SER A 41 -6.71 35.66 -14.03
N GLN A 42 -5.82 36.26 -14.81
CA GLN A 42 -4.71 35.56 -15.46
C GLN A 42 -3.72 35.01 -14.43
N MET A 43 -3.44 35.77 -13.36
CA MET A 43 -2.56 35.34 -12.28
C MET A 43 -3.12 34.13 -11.52
N LEU A 44 -4.42 34.13 -11.20
CA LEU A 44 -5.11 33.02 -10.54
C LEU A 44 -5.10 31.76 -11.40
N ARG A 45 -5.53 31.86 -12.68
CA ARG A 45 -5.50 30.73 -13.62
C ARG A 45 -4.13 30.07 -13.71
N ARG A 46 -3.06 30.86 -13.69
CA ARG A 46 -1.68 30.35 -13.76
C ARG A 46 -1.22 29.70 -12.47
N GLN A 47 -1.63 30.23 -11.31
CA GLN A 47 -1.36 29.59 -10.02
C GLN A 47 -2.03 28.22 -9.94
N ASP A 48 -3.27 28.12 -10.43
CA ASP A 48 -4.00 26.87 -10.52
C ASP A 48 -3.31 25.89 -11.48
N THR A 49 -2.75 26.38 -12.59
CA THR A 49 -2.06 25.54 -13.59
C THR A 49 -0.83 24.83 -12.99
N LEU A 50 -0.02 25.51 -12.18
CA LEU A 50 1.15 24.90 -11.53
C LEU A 50 0.75 23.82 -10.50
N VAL A 51 -0.37 24.03 -9.79
CA VAL A 51 -0.90 23.06 -8.84
C VAL A 51 -1.42 21.83 -9.57
N VAL A 52 -2.22 22.03 -10.62
CA VAL A 52 -2.74 20.94 -11.47
C VAL A 52 -1.60 20.14 -12.11
N ALA A 53 -0.52 20.81 -12.53
CA ALA A 53 0.66 20.12 -13.05
C ALA A 53 1.35 19.25 -11.98
N ALA A 54 1.42 19.72 -10.74
CA ALA A 54 1.97 18.93 -9.65
C ALA A 54 1.09 17.72 -9.33
N GLU A 55 -0.23 17.88 -9.28
CA GLU A 55 -1.20 16.79 -9.10
C GLU A 55 -1.08 15.75 -10.21
N ALA A 56 -1.03 16.17 -11.48
CA ALA A 56 -0.85 15.26 -12.62
C ALA A 56 0.45 14.46 -12.53
N MET A 57 1.53 15.05 -11.98
CA MET A 57 2.79 14.35 -11.77
C MET A 57 2.73 13.36 -10.60
N LEU A 58 1.99 13.67 -9.55
CA LEU A 58 1.72 12.74 -8.44
C LEU A 58 0.93 11.52 -8.94
N GLU A 59 -0.14 11.74 -9.71
CA GLU A 59 -0.95 10.67 -10.32
C GLU A 59 -0.12 9.79 -11.27
N ARG A 60 0.72 10.42 -12.09
CA ARG A 60 1.64 9.68 -12.96
C ARG A 60 2.60 8.80 -12.16
N TYR A 61 3.09 9.28 -11.02
CA TYR A 61 3.98 8.51 -10.16
C TYR A 61 3.24 7.36 -9.47
N ALA A 62 2.03 7.62 -8.96
CA ALA A 62 1.15 6.62 -8.39
C ALA A 62 0.86 5.48 -9.40
N ALA A 63 0.54 5.82 -10.65
CA ALA A 63 0.34 4.84 -11.73
C ALA A 63 1.56 3.94 -11.97
N LYS A 64 2.78 4.49 -11.88
CA LYS A 64 4.02 3.69 -11.98
C LYS A 64 4.19 2.74 -10.80
N MET A 65 3.78 3.16 -9.60
CA MET A 65 3.81 2.30 -8.42
C MET A 65 2.73 1.24 -8.40
N THR A 66 1.63 1.43 -9.13
CA THR A 66 0.67 0.35 -9.39
C THR A 66 1.34 -0.78 -10.18
N LEU A 67 2.17 -0.44 -11.17
CA LEU A 67 2.89 -1.42 -11.99
C LEU A 67 4.11 -2.04 -11.28
N ASP A 68 4.87 -1.23 -10.57
CA ASP A 68 6.01 -1.64 -9.75
C ASP A 68 5.91 -1.01 -8.36
N PRO A 69 5.41 -1.74 -7.35
CA PRO A 69 5.25 -1.23 -5.98
C PRO A 69 6.56 -0.75 -5.34
N LEU A 70 7.70 -1.14 -5.89
CA LEU A 70 9.03 -0.70 -5.48
C LEU A 70 9.71 0.16 -6.57
N TYR A 71 8.93 0.83 -7.42
CA TYR A 71 9.43 1.69 -8.52
C TYR A 71 10.51 2.66 -8.04
N TYR A 72 10.29 3.28 -6.88
CA TYR A 72 11.23 4.20 -6.25
C TYR A 72 12.56 3.55 -5.83
N GLN A 73 12.63 2.23 -5.67
CA GLN A 73 13.87 1.48 -5.39
C GLN A 73 14.50 0.89 -6.65
N HIS A 74 13.80 0.89 -7.77
CA HIS A 74 14.27 0.30 -9.03
C HIS A 74 14.64 1.33 -10.09
N PHE A 75 14.07 2.55 -10.02
CA PHE A 75 14.25 3.56 -11.04
C PHE A 75 14.30 4.98 -10.46
N VAL A 76 14.99 5.85 -11.17
CA VAL A 76 14.88 7.32 -11.02
C VAL A 76 13.90 7.80 -12.09
N ASP A 77 12.82 8.48 -11.71
CA ASP A 77 11.82 8.91 -12.69
C ASP A 77 12.44 9.91 -13.69
N HIS A 78 11.92 9.95 -14.93
CA HIS A 78 12.31 10.97 -15.92
C HIS A 78 12.10 12.41 -15.44
N ALA A 79 11.10 12.63 -14.58
CA ALA A 79 10.85 13.94 -14.00
C ALA A 79 11.59 14.16 -12.68
N GLU A 80 12.35 13.18 -12.19
CA GLU A 80 13.01 13.27 -10.90
C GLU A 80 14.36 13.95 -10.99
N ALA A 81 14.81 14.61 -9.93
CA ALA A 81 16.18 15.11 -9.86
C ALA A 81 17.19 13.94 -9.81
N PRO A 82 18.42 14.11 -10.31
CA PRO A 82 19.42 13.05 -10.27
C PRO A 82 19.68 12.60 -8.83
N ARG A 83 19.66 11.28 -8.60
CA ARG A 83 19.91 10.69 -7.28
C ARG A 83 21.36 10.30 -7.11
N ARG A 84 21.94 10.58 -5.95
CA ARG A 84 23.25 10.08 -5.51
C ARG A 84 23.03 9.05 -4.41
N CYS A 85 23.59 7.85 -4.58
CA CYS A 85 23.48 6.82 -3.55
C CYS A 85 24.34 7.19 -2.33
N THR A 86 23.74 7.18 -1.14
CA THR A 86 24.43 7.47 0.13
C THR A 86 24.55 6.25 1.04
N ASP A 87 24.03 5.10 0.59
CA ASP A 87 24.14 3.84 1.31
C ASP A 87 25.55 3.24 1.19
N THR A 88 26.33 3.31 2.26
CA THR A 88 27.71 2.78 2.31
C THR A 88 27.81 1.27 2.10
N ALA A 89 26.71 0.52 2.22
CA ALA A 89 26.69 -0.93 2.01
C ALA A 89 26.34 -1.31 0.55
N SER A 90 25.89 -0.34 -0.26
CA SER A 90 25.54 -0.53 -1.66
C SER A 90 26.77 -0.52 -2.56
N SER A 91 26.75 -1.38 -3.57
CA SER A 91 27.69 -1.36 -4.70
C SER A 91 27.66 -0.06 -5.50
N GLY A 92 26.57 0.70 -5.40
CA GLY A 92 26.37 2.01 -6.02
C GLY A 92 26.80 3.19 -5.15
N TYR A 93 27.41 3.00 -3.97
CA TYR A 93 27.76 4.10 -3.06
C TYR A 93 28.51 5.24 -3.75
N GLY A 94 28.01 6.47 -3.63
CA GLY A 94 28.58 7.67 -4.22
C GLY A 94 28.30 7.87 -5.72
N MET A 95 27.72 6.86 -6.40
CA MET A 95 27.33 6.96 -7.80
C MET A 95 26.05 7.78 -7.96
N VAL A 96 25.97 8.51 -9.08
CA VAL A 96 24.81 9.32 -9.44
C VAL A 96 24.08 8.67 -10.60
N VAL A 97 22.76 8.53 -10.46
CA VAL A 97 21.88 8.03 -11.52
C VAL A 97 21.05 9.20 -12.06
N ALA A 98 21.12 9.38 -13.37
CA ALA A 98 20.39 10.42 -14.08
C ALA A 98 18.89 10.06 -14.18
N PRO A 99 18.01 11.05 -14.42
CA PRO A 99 16.58 10.83 -14.58
C PRO A 99 16.27 9.83 -15.70
N GLY A 100 15.37 8.87 -15.45
CA GLY A 100 15.06 7.77 -16.36
C GLY A 100 16.00 6.57 -16.28
N GLY A 101 17.04 6.61 -15.44
CA GLY A 101 17.96 5.50 -15.23
C GLY A 101 17.44 4.45 -14.25
N ALA A 102 17.96 3.22 -14.37
CA ALA A 102 17.77 2.18 -13.37
C ALA A 102 18.56 2.53 -12.09
N TRP A 103 17.91 2.36 -10.94
CA TRP A 103 18.50 2.57 -9.62
C TRP A 103 19.21 1.31 -9.13
N TYR A 104 20.15 1.50 -8.20
CA TYR A 104 20.84 0.38 -7.55
C TYR A 104 19.93 -0.24 -6.50
N ALA A 105 19.47 -1.48 -6.72
CA ALA A 105 18.51 -2.16 -5.84
C ALA A 105 19.00 -2.36 -4.40
N ASP A 106 20.32 -2.37 -4.18
CA ASP A 106 20.93 -2.44 -2.86
C ASP A 106 21.10 -1.08 -2.17
N CYS A 107 20.87 0.04 -2.86
CA CYS A 107 20.97 1.38 -2.31
C CYS A 107 19.64 1.87 -1.72
N ARG A 108 19.54 1.83 -0.38
CA ARG A 108 18.30 2.17 0.35
C ARG A 108 18.18 3.66 0.70
N THR A 109 19.27 4.41 0.62
CA THR A 109 19.34 5.83 0.98
C THR A 109 20.01 6.63 -0.13
N TRP A 110 19.47 7.82 -0.42
CA TRP A 110 20.00 8.71 -1.44
C TRP A 110 19.79 10.18 -1.09
N ASP A 111 20.61 11.01 -1.72
CA ASP A 111 20.45 12.46 -1.76
C ASP A 111 20.20 12.92 -3.21
N TYR A 112 19.57 14.07 -3.37
CA TYR A 112 19.39 14.69 -4.68
C TYR A 112 20.56 15.60 -5.03
N GLN A 113 20.98 15.54 -6.30
CA GLN A 113 21.89 16.51 -6.89
C GLN A 113 21.10 17.62 -7.58
N ALA A 114 21.76 18.76 -7.81
CA ALA A 114 21.21 19.84 -8.62
C ALA A 114 20.78 19.32 -10.00
N ALA A 115 19.52 19.55 -10.36
CA ALA A 115 19.03 19.21 -11.69
C ALA A 115 19.48 20.25 -12.72
N SER A 116 19.85 19.78 -13.91
CA SER A 116 20.25 20.65 -15.03
C SER A 116 19.07 21.25 -15.79
N SER A 117 17.89 20.63 -15.70
CA SER A 117 16.70 21.02 -16.45
C SER A 117 15.43 20.47 -15.79
N PHE A 118 14.30 21.15 -16.02
CA PHE A 118 12.98 20.63 -15.70
C PHE A 118 12.50 19.65 -16.78
N PHE A 119 11.66 18.71 -16.39
CA PHE A 119 11.01 17.77 -17.28
C PHE A 119 9.69 18.35 -17.81
N TYR A 120 9.56 18.41 -19.13
CA TYR A 120 8.38 18.89 -19.83
C TYR A 120 7.57 17.71 -20.35
N HIS A 121 6.46 17.41 -19.69
CA HIS A 121 5.59 16.32 -20.11
C HIS A 121 4.69 16.76 -21.28
N PRO A 122 4.51 15.96 -22.35
CA PRO A 122 3.64 16.35 -23.47
C PRO A 122 2.19 16.67 -23.07
N LEU A 123 1.67 16.00 -22.04
CA LEU A 123 0.33 16.30 -21.49
C LEU A 123 0.24 17.61 -20.69
N LEU A 124 1.39 18.17 -20.30
CA LEU A 124 1.50 19.48 -19.64
C LEU A 124 1.95 20.57 -20.62
N GLY A 125 2.05 20.24 -21.92
CA GLY A 125 2.37 21.19 -22.97
C GLY A 125 1.21 22.16 -23.17
N GLY A 126 1.55 23.43 -23.34
CA GLY A 126 0.61 24.47 -23.74
C GLY A 126 0.04 24.21 -25.15
N VAL A 127 -0.88 25.06 -25.58
CA VAL A 127 -1.29 25.08 -26.99
C VAL A 127 -0.04 25.34 -27.81
N SER A 128 0.25 24.53 -28.84
CA SER A 128 1.50 24.59 -29.63
C SER A 128 1.82 25.96 -30.25
N SER A 129 0.85 26.88 -30.29
CA SER A 129 1.02 28.26 -30.73
C SER A 129 1.54 29.22 -29.64
N VAL A 130 1.67 28.77 -28.38
CA VAL A 130 2.09 29.57 -27.22
C VAL A 130 3.07 28.76 -26.36
N ALA A 131 4.36 28.83 -26.69
CA ALA A 131 5.43 28.21 -25.89
C ALA A 131 5.45 28.69 -24.42
N ALA A 132 4.85 29.85 -24.14
CA ALA A 132 4.69 30.43 -22.80
C ALA A 132 3.89 29.59 -21.81
N ASP A 133 3.07 28.67 -22.30
CA ASP A 133 2.19 27.87 -21.46
C ASP A 133 2.80 26.53 -21.04
N ASP A 134 4.02 26.21 -21.47
CA ASP A 134 4.70 24.97 -21.10
C ASP A 134 5.10 24.96 -19.62
N VAL A 135 4.61 23.96 -18.88
CA VAL A 135 4.97 23.75 -17.47
C VAL A 135 6.08 22.71 -17.37
N GLY A 136 7.22 23.14 -16.83
CA GLY A 136 8.31 22.24 -16.45
C GLY A 136 8.06 21.68 -15.05
N THR A 137 8.36 20.41 -14.84
CA THR A 137 8.22 19.73 -13.54
C THR A 137 9.51 19.05 -13.14
N LEU A 138 9.76 18.98 -11.83
CA LEU A 138 10.87 18.23 -11.27
C LEU A 138 10.40 17.62 -9.96
N MET A 139 10.75 16.37 -9.67
CA MET A 139 10.33 15.69 -8.44
C MET A 139 11.52 15.24 -7.59
N GLY A 140 11.26 15.14 -6.29
CA GLY A 140 12.08 14.44 -5.32
C GLY A 140 11.19 13.45 -4.58
N VAL A 141 11.73 12.28 -4.28
CA VAL A 141 11.06 11.14 -3.67
C VAL A 141 11.83 10.75 -2.42
N ARG A 142 11.12 10.65 -1.31
CA ARG A 142 11.67 10.16 -0.05
C ARG A 142 11.01 8.83 0.28
N PRO A 143 11.79 7.77 0.52
CA PRO A 143 11.25 6.45 0.78
C PRO A 143 10.38 6.46 2.05
N PRO A 144 9.40 5.54 2.16
CA PRO A 144 8.55 5.48 3.34
C PRO A 144 9.38 5.18 4.59
N ALA A 145 9.01 5.81 5.71
CA ALA A 145 9.73 5.67 6.98
C ALA A 145 8.74 5.55 8.13
N GLN A 146 8.87 4.47 8.92
CA GLN A 146 7.99 4.16 10.05
C GLN A 146 6.50 4.24 9.64
N ASP A 147 5.79 5.26 10.11
CA ASP A 147 4.36 5.49 9.89
C ASP A 147 4.06 6.46 8.73
N GLN A 148 5.08 6.88 7.98
CA GLN A 148 4.93 7.72 6.81
C GLN A 148 5.04 6.88 5.54
N GLY A 149 4.07 7.08 4.64
CA GLY A 149 4.08 6.58 3.27
C GLY A 149 5.16 7.26 2.43
N LEU A 150 5.07 7.07 1.11
CA LEU A 150 6.05 7.65 0.20
C LEU A 150 5.80 9.16 0.09
N GLU A 151 6.79 9.97 0.48
CA GLU A 151 6.70 11.42 0.36
C GLU A 151 7.28 11.85 -1.01
N ILE A 152 6.48 12.56 -1.79
CA ILE A 152 6.87 13.12 -3.09
C ILE A 152 6.79 14.63 -3.02
N THR A 153 7.91 15.29 -3.34
CA THR A 153 7.98 16.73 -3.56
C THR A 153 7.99 16.99 -5.06
N VAL A 154 6.97 17.68 -5.58
CA VAL A 154 6.90 18.12 -6.97
C VAL A 154 7.12 19.62 -7.05
N VAL A 155 8.10 20.02 -7.85
CA VAL A 155 8.40 21.41 -8.18
C VAL A 155 7.92 21.68 -9.60
N ALA A 156 6.90 22.52 -9.75
CA ALA A 156 6.40 22.98 -11.03
C ALA A 156 6.92 24.39 -11.32
N THR A 157 7.34 24.64 -12.54
CA THR A 157 7.88 25.93 -12.99
C THR A 157 7.31 26.35 -14.34
N GLN A 158 7.14 27.64 -14.53
CA GLN A 158 6.79 28.24 -15.80
C GLN A 158 7.87 29.26 -16.15
N ALA A 159 8.86 28.81 -16.94
CA ALA A 159 10.12 29.51 -17.15
C ALA A 159 9.93 30.93 -17.71
N GLU A 160 9.00 31.11 -18.64
CA GLU A 160 8.73 32.41 -19.26
C GLU A 160 8.20 33.47 -18.27
N PHE A 161 7.60 33.04 -17.17
CA PHE A 161 7.07 33.93 -16.13
C PHE A 161 7.92 33.97 -14.87
N GLY A 162 9.02 33.20 -14.81
CA GLY A 162 9.89 33.11 -13.64
C GLY A 162 9.17 32.66 -12.36
N ARG A 163 8.11 31.84 -12.50
CA ARG A 163 7.31 31.34 -11.37
C ARG A 163 7.62 29.88 -11.11
N THR A 164 7.83 29.54 -9.85
CA THR A 164 8.10 28.18 -9.40
C THR A 164 7.36 27.92 -8.10
N ARG A 165 6.74 26.75 -7.99
CA ARG A 165 6.06 26.27 -6.78
C ARG A 165 6.53 24.87 -6.44
N ALA A 166 6.63 24.57 -5.16
CA ALA A 166 6.95 23.24 -4.67
C ALA A 166 5.78 22.75 -3.81
N ILE A 167 5.24 21.60 -4.17
CA ILE A 167 4.19 20.91 -3.41
C ILE A 167 4.79 19.61 -2.89
N VAL A 168 4.50 19.27 -1.65
CA VAL A 168 4.77 17.94 -1.11
C VAL A 168 3.45 17.24 -0.81
N ALA A 169 3.40 15.96 -1.14
CA ALA A 169 2.30 15.07 -0.78
C ALA A 169 2.88 13.72 -0.36
N GLU A 170 2.19 13.09 0.58
CA GLU A 170 2.43 11.72 0.96
C GLU A 170 1.42 10.85 0.21
N ILE A 171 1.89 9.82 -0.47
CA ILE A 171 1.04 8.96 -1.28
C ILE A 171 0.95 7.57 -0.68
N HIS A 172 -0.29 7.11 -0.53
CA HIS A 172 -0.61 5.81 0.07
C HIS A 172 -1.44 4.97 -0.90
N PRO A 173 -1.04 3.71 -1.15
CA PRO A 173 -1.90 2.78 -1.87
C PRO A 173 -3.08 2.39 -0.96
N GLU A 174 -4.30 2.49 -1.47
CA GLU A 174 -5.46 1.92 -0.77
C GLU A 174 -5.42 0.40 -0.95
N ALA A 175 -4.88 -0.30 0.04
CA ALA A 175 -4.52 -1.71 -0.08
C ALA A 175 -5.20 -2.58 0.96
N VAL A 176 -5.41 -3.85 0.65
CA VAL A 176 -5.97 -4.81 1.61
C VAL A 176 -5.10 -4.91 2.89
N SER A 177 -3.80 -4.60 2.80
CA SER A 177 -2.88 -4.60 3.94
C SER A 177 -3.12 -3.47 4.96
N GLU A 178 -3.93 -2.46 4.64
CA GLU A 178 -4.23 -1.37 5.60
C GLU A 178 -5.24 -1.79 6.69
N PHE A 179 -5.90 -2.93 6.50
CA PHE A 179 -6.91 -3.44 7.44
C PHE A 179 -6.28 -4.42 8.42
N ALA A 180 -6.53 -4.22 9.71
CA ALA A 180 -6.29 -5.26 10.69
C ALA A 180 -7.10 -6.52 10.37
N PHE A 181 -8.35 -6.32 9.93
CA PHE A 181 -9.21 -7.40 9.45
C PHE A 181 -10.00 -6.97 8.21
N PHE A 182 -9.90 -7.78 7.16
CA PHE A 182 -10.68 -7.65 5.94
C PHE A 182 -11.40 -8.98 5.67
N GLN A 183 -12.69 -9.05 5.99
CA GLN A 183 -13.41 -10.34 5.96
C GLN A 183 -14.72 -10.25 5.17
N GLU A 184 -15.01 -11.24 4.33
CA GLU A 184 -16.26 -11.26 3.56
C GLU A 184 -17.47 -11.57 4.45
N GLN A 185 -17.35 -12.54 5.34
CA GLN A 185 -18.43 -12.93 6.25
C GLN A 185 -18.43 -12.14 7.57
N THR A 186 -19.45 -12.39 8.41
CA THR A 186 -19.54 -11.81 9.75
C THR A 186 -18.26 -12.07 10.57
N LEU A 187 -17.59 -11.00 11.01
CA LEU A 187 -16.45 -11.06 11.91
C LEU A 187 -16.91 -10.92 13.35
N ARG A 188 -16.45 -11.83 14.23
CA ARG A 188 -16.78 -11.82 15.65
C ARG A 188 -15.53 -11.65 16.51
N LEU A 189 -15.56 -10.67 17.41
CA LEU A 189 -14.46 -10.38 18.32
C LEU A 189 -14.87 -10.66 19.77
N GLY A 190 -14.00 -11.43 20.45
CA GLY A 190 -14.18 -11.89 21.83
C GLY A 190 -13.85 -10.82 22.88
N ALA A 191 -13.95 -11.21 24.16
CA ALA A 191 -13.81 -10.29 25.28
C ALA A 191 -12.39 -9.72 25.32
N GLY A 192 -12.26 -8.43 25.62
CA GLY A 192 -10.97 -7.76 25.73
C GLY A 192 -10.23 -7.55 24.42
N ALA A 193 -10.86 -7.80 23.27
CA ALA A 193 -10.23 -7.52 21.97
C ALA A 193 -9.92 -6.02 21.84
N VAL A 194 -8.68 -5.70 21.46
CA VAL A 194 -8.22 -4.34 21.18
C VAL A 194 -7.85 -4.27 19.70
N VAL A 195 -8.60 -3.48 18.93
CA VAL A 195 -8.40 -3.35 17.49
C VAL A 195 -7.71 -2.02 17.20
N ARG A 196 -6.51 -2.09 16.62
CA ARG A 196 -5.66 -0.90 16.35
C ARG A 196 -5.58 -0.50 14.87
N GLY A 197 -6.11 -1.30 13.96
CA GLY A 197 -6.18 -0.99 12.52
C GLY A 197 -7.63 -0.95 12.02
N LYS A 198 -7.82 -0.53 10.77
CA LYS A 198 -9.15 -0.52 10.13
C LYS A 198 -9.73 -1.93 10.08
N VAL A 199 -11.06 -2.05 10.13
CA VAL A 199 -11.75 -3.33 9.96
C VAL A 199 -12.84 -3.19 8.92
N TYR A 200 -12.84 -4.07 7.91
CA TYR A 200 -13.92 -4.18 6.95
C TYR A 200 -14.54 -5.58 7.02
N SER A 201 -15.87 -5.62 7.13
CA SER A 201 -16.67 -6.83 7.07
C SER A 201 -17.69 -6.72 5.93
N GLY A 202 -17.71 -7.69 5.02
CA GLY A 202 -18.70 -7.83 3.95
C GLY A 202 -20.10 -8.25 4.45
N ASP A 203 -20.24 -8.49 5.75
CA ASP A 203 -21.50 -8.80 6.42
C ASP A 203 -21.54 -8.12 7.81
N GLY A 204 -21.86 -8.83 8.89
CA GLY A 204 -21.90 -8.26 10.25
C GLY A 204 -20.53 -8.04 10.89
N LEU A 205 -20.48 -7.17 11.88
CA LEU A 205 -19.32 -7.02 12.75
C LEU A 205 -19.77 -7.04 14.21
N ASP A 206 -19.52 -8.15 14.89
CA ASP A 206 -20.04 -8.42 16.23
C ASP A 206 -18.92 -8.37 17.28
N PHE A 207 -19.15 -7.63 18.36
CA PHE A 207 -18.24 -7.57 19.52
C PHE A 207 -18.96 -8.12 20.73
N THR A 208 -18.33 -9.01 21.49
CA THR A 208 -18.99 -9.55 22.69
C THR A 208 -19.29 -8.45 23.71
N THR A 209 -20.39 -8.59 24.44
CA THR A 209 -20.74 -7.71 25.56
C THR A 209 -20.10 -8.11 26.89
N SER A 210 -19.40 -9.25 26.92
CA SER A 210 -18.70 -9.71 28.12
C SER A 210 -17.56 -8.77 28.52
N SER A 211 -17.27 -8.72 29.82
CA SER A 211 -16.19 -7.88 30.37
C SER A 211 -14.85 -8.61 30.28
N PRO A 212 -13.75 -7.94 29.88
CA PRO A 212 -13.69 -6.55 29.43
C PRO A 212 -14.31 -6.34 28.04
N ARG A 213 -14.98 -5.20 27.83
CA ARG A 213 -15.57 -4.87 26.52
C ARG A 213 -14.48 -4.61 25.47
N PRO A 214 -14.68 -5.02 24.21
CA PRO A 214 -13.74 -4.72 23.13
C PRO A 214 -13.60 -3.20 22.87
N VAL A 215 -12.39 -2.79 22.49
CA VAL A 215 -12.04 -1.39 22.18
C VAL A 215 -11.53 -1.31 20.75
N VAL A 216 -12.01 -0.32 19.98
CA VAL A 216 -11.56 -0.04 18.62
C VAL A 216 -10.93 1.37 18.58
N HIS A 217 -9.72 1.46 18.03
CA HIS A 217 -8.94 2.70 17.92
C HIS A 217 -8.95 3.29 16.50
N ARG A 218 -9.51 2.56 15.53
CA ARG A 218 -9.63 2.98 14.12
C ARG A 218 -11.03 2.66 13.61
N ASP A 219 -11.35 3.25 12.47
CA ASP A 219 -12.66 3.12 11.84
C ASP A 219 -12.97 1.66 11.47
N ILE A 220 -14.23 1.29 11.66
CA ILE A 220 -14.75 -0.04 11.37
C ILE A 220 -15.94 0.07 10.41
N PHE A 221 -15.98 -0.83 9.44
CA PHE A 221 -16.90 -0.84 8.33
C PHE A 221 -17.59 -2.20 8.27
N ALA A 222 -18.91 -2.21 8.26
CA ALA A 222 -19.71 -3.42 8.11
C ALA A 222 -20.78 -3.22 7.03
N GLU A 223 -20.81 -4.09 6.03
CA GLU A 223 -21.88 -4.08 5.03
C GLU A 223 -23.22 -4.53 5.61
N GLY A 224 -23.19 -5.27 6.72
CA GLY A 224 -24.33 -5.60 7.56
C GLY A 224 -24.49 -4.63 8.73
N ARG A 225 -24.62 -5.20 9.94
CA ARG A 225 -24.82 -4.45 11.19
C ARG A 225 -23.60 -4.55 12.09
N ILE A 226 -23.33 -3.48 12.84
CA ILE A 226 -22.32 -3.50 13.92
C ILE A 226 -23.02 -3.85 15.25
N GLY A 227 -22.61 -4.97 15.86
CA GLY A 227 -22.99 -5.36 17.22
C GLY A 227 -24.44 -5.79 17.37
N ALA A 228 -25.01 -6.49 16.39
CA ALA A 228 -26.44 -6.85 16.37
C ALA A 228 -26.71 -8.32 16.76
N GLY A 229 -25.68 -9.16 16.84
CA GLY A 229 -25.83 -10.56 17.25
C GLY A 229 -26.30 -10.71 18.70
N SER A 230 -27.08 -11.76 18.99
CA SER A 230 -27.45 -12.11 20.38
C SER A 230 -26.19 -12.44 21.19
N GLY A 231 -25.99 -11.75 22.32
CA GLY A 231 -24.75 -11.85 23.12
C GLY A 231 -23.61 -10.95 22.63
N TYR A 232 -23.85 -10.17 21.57
CA TYR A 232 -22.95 -9.19 21.00
C TYR A 232 -23.57 -7.79 21.10
N GLY A 233 -22.71 -6.78 20.99
CA GLY A 233 -23.05 -5.39 21.11
C GLY A 233 -21.99 -4.53 20.44
N PRO A 234 -22.15 -3.20 20.48
CA PRO A 234 -21.18 -2.31 19.89
C PRO A 234 -19.87 -2.29 20.68
N PRO A 235 -18.73 -2.00 20.03
CA PRO A 235 -17.46 -1.84 20.73
C PRO A 235 -17.44 -0.52 21.51
N VAL A 236 -16.38 -0.31 22.29
CA VAL A 236 -16.00 1.01 22.78
C VAL A 236 -15.13 1.68 21.72
N PHE A 237 -15.60 2.79 21.15
CA PHE A 237 -14.81 3.60 20.22
C PHE A 237 -13.84 4.50 20.99
N ALA A 238 -12.56 4.44 20.63
CA ALA A 238 -11.48 5.24 21.20
C ALA A 238 -10.76 6.04 20.09
N ASP A 239 -9.99 7.05 20.48
CA ASP A 239 -9.10 7.83 19.59
C ASP A 239 -9.78 8.44 18.34
N GLY A 240 -11.08 8.75 18.47
CA GLY A 240 -11.88 9.33 17.39
C GLY A 240 -12.40 8.31 16.37
N ALA A 241 -12.23 7.01 16.61
CA ALA A 241 -12.75 5.93 15.78
C ALA A 241 -14.27 6.05 15.58
N ARG A 242 -14.73 5.68 14.38
CA ARG A 242 -16.14 5.71 13.99
C ARG A 242 -16.57 4.36 13.43
N GLY A 243 -17.85 4.05 13.64
CA GLY A 243 -18.52 2.93 13.01
C GLY A 243 -19.23 3.36 11.75
N TYR A 244 -19.21 2.49 10.74
CA TYR A 244 -19.91 2.65 9.48
C TYR A 244 -20.69 1.39 9.17
N ASP A 245 -22.00 1.51 8.96
CA ASP A 245 -22.86 0.36 8.67
C ASP A 245 -23.95 0.65 7.63
N SER A 246 -24.65 -0.39 7.17
CA SER A 246 -25.79 -0.26 6.26
C SER A 246 -27.13 -0.13 7.00
N SER A 247 -27.13 -0.31 8.32
CA SER A 247 -28.35 -0.46 9.13
C SER A 247 -28.92 0.86 9.66
N GLY A 248 -28.14 1.93 9.58
CA GLY A 248 -28.54 3.28 9.98
C GLY A 248 -28.33 3.58 11.48
N ASN A 249 -27.77 2.65 12.24
CA ASN A 249 -27.37 2.89 13.63
C ASN A 249 -26.04 3.67 13.71
N TYR A 250 -25.25 3.62 12.65
CA TYR A 250 -23.96 4.29 12.51
C TYR A 250 -23.93 5.18 11.26
N LEU A 251 -22.76 5.76 10.96
CA LEU A 251 -22.59 6.50 9.72
C LEU A 251 -22.84 5.57 8.51
N PRO A 252 -23.46 6.05 7.42
CA PRO A 252 -23.69 5.20 6.27
C PRO A 252 -22.36 4.69 5.70
N ILE A 253 -22.20 3.37 5.56
CA ILE A 253 -20.98 2.79 4.96
C ILE A 253 -20.69 3.35 3.56
N ARG A 254 -21.74 3.71 2.82
CA ARG A 254 -21.64 4.34 1.49
C ARG A 254 -21.01 5.74 1.49
N SER A 255 -20.85 6.37 2.64
CA SER A 255 -20.09 7.61 2.77
C SER A 255 -18.57 7.39 2.77
N ALA A 256 -18.12 6.19 3.13
CA ALA A 256 -16.71 5.80 3.10
C ALA A 256 -16.39 4.98 1.85
N TYR A 257 -17.23 3.98 1.54
CA TYR A 257 -17.08 3.10 0.39
C TYR A 257 -18.34 3.16 -0.49
N PRO A 258 -18.34 3.98 -1.57
CA PRO A 258 -19.51 4.20 -2.42
C PRO A 258 -20.10 2.91 -2.99
N GLN A 259 -19.26 1.91 -3.22
CA GLN A 259 -19.65 0.55 -3.59
C GLN A 259 -19.12 -0.44 -2.55
N PRO A 260 -19.78 -1.59 -2.34
CA PRO A 260 -19.21 -2.66 -1.56
C PRO A 260 -17.85 -3.07 -2.15
N LEU A 261 -16.88 -3.31 -1.27
CA LEU A 261 -15.62 -3.89 -1.69
C LEU A 261 -15.88 -5.33 -2.14
N ASP A 262 -15.58 -5.57 -3.41
CA ASP A 262 -15.77 -6.86 -4.05
C ASP A 262 -14.58 -7.77 -3.74
N PHE A 263 -14.83 -8.88 -3.06
CA PHE A 263 -13.80 -9.85 -2.72
C PHE A 263 -13.32 -10.62 -3.95
N ASP A 264 -14.20 -10.91 -4.92
CA ASP A 264 -13.83 -11.68 -6.11
C ASP A 264 -12.97 -10.84 -7.07
N GLY A 265 -13.35 -9.57 -7.28
CA GLY A 265 -12.70 -8.68 -8.24
C GLY A 265 -11.20 -8.42 -8.01
N PHE A 266 -10.75 -8.19 -6.77
CA PHE A 266 -9.31 -8.00 -6.51
C PHE A 266 -8.54 -9.31 -6.33
N TRP A 267 -9.22 -10.45 -6.18
CA TRP A 267 -8.56 -11.76 -6.15
C TRP A 267 -8.15 -12.25 -7.54
N ASP A 268 -8.92 -11.91 -8.58
CA ASP A 268 -8.66 -12.29 -9.98
C ASP A 268 -7.32 -11.76 -10.52
N ASP A 269 -6.87 -10.60 -10.01
CA ASP A 269 -5.66 -9.94 -10.48
C ASP A 269 -4.36 -10.48 -9.86
N LEU A 270 -4.41 -11.44 -8.93
CA LEU A 270 -3.18 -12.01 -8.35
C LEU A 270 -2.33 -12.83 -9.34
N ASN A 271 -2.84 -13.08 -10.55
CA ASN A 271 -2.03 -13.61 -11.64
C ASN A 271 -0.83 -12.71 -11.98
N VAL A 272 -0.92 -11.39 -11.73
CA VAL A 272 0.23 -10.48 -11.91
C VAL A 272 1.43 -10.91 -11.08
N ILE A 273 1.21 -11.46 -9.88
CA ILE A 273 2.27 -11.96 -8.98
C ILE A 273 3.00 -13.13 -9.65
N ARG A 274 2.26 -14.07 -10.27
CA ARG A 274 2.86 -15.18 -11.03
C ARG A 274 3.67 -14.65 -12.21
N GLU A 275 3.11 -13.73 -12.99
CA GLU A 275 3.78 -13.17 -14.16
C GLU A 275 5.09 -12.47 -13.77
N VAL A 276 5.08 -11.63 -12.73
CA VAL A 276 6.28 -10.96 -12.22
C VAL A 276 7.30 -11.95 -11.65
N ALA A 277 6.83 -13.02 -11.00
CA ALA A 277 7.70 -14.06 -10.46
C ALA A 277 8.40 -14.90 -11.53
N CYS A 278 7.68 -15.32 -12.57
CA CYS A 278 8.15 -16.28 -13.57
C CYS A 278 8.69 -15.64 -14.85
N ASN A 279 8.16 -14.50 -15.26
CA ASN A 279 8.59 -13.78 -16.45
C ASN A 279 9.41 -12.51 -16.12
N GLY A 280 9.41 -12.08 -14.86
CA GLY A 280 10.20 -10.95 -14.36
C GLY A 280 11.46 -11.37 -13.60
N THR A 281 11.89 -10.54 -12.64
CA THR A 281 13.06 -10.79 -11.78
C THR A 281 12.69 -11.40 -10.41
N GLY A 282 11.47 -11.92 -10.26
CA GLY A 282 11.04 -12.65 -9.06
C GLY A 282 11.62 -14.06 -8.97
N LEU A 283 11.19 -14.83 -7.96
CA LEU A 283 11.53 -16.25 -7.82
C LEU A 283 10.31 -17.13 -8.12
N CYS A 284 10.35 -17.79 -9.28
CA CYS A 284 9.32 -18.74 -9.69
C CYS A 284 9.68 -20.16 -9.26
N LEU A 285 8.92 -20.70 -8.31
CA LEU A 285 9.01 -22.06 -7.79
C LEU A 285 8.06 -22.97 -8.55
N SER A 286 8.41 -23.28 -9.79
CA SER A 286 7.66 -24.19 -10.66
C SER A 286 8.62 -24.92 -11.57
N ARG A 287 8.44 -26.23 -11.73
CA ARG A 287 9.23 -26.98 -12.70
C ARG A 287 8.89 -26.59 -14.13
N ALA A 288 7.60 -26.37 -14.41
CA ALA A 288 7.12 -26.10 -15.76
C ALA A 288 7.52 -24.70 -16.23
N LEU A 289 7.44 -23.70 -15.34
CA LEU A 289 7.74 -22.31 -15.66
C LEU A 289 9.19 -21.90 -15.37
N ASN A 290 9.91 -22.65 -14.52
CA ASN A 290 11.31 -22.41 -14.24
C ASN A 290 12.14 -23.72 -14.30
N PRO A 291 12.43 -24.23 -15.52
CA PRO A 291 13.23 -25.44 -15.68
C PRO A 291 14.67 -25.29 -15.15
N GLY A 292 15.14 -24.06 -14.93
CA GLY A 292 16.46 -23.75 -14.36
C GLY A 292 16.63 -24.13 -12.89
N LEU A 293 15.55 -24.45 -12.16
CA LEU A 293 15.62 -24.91 -10.76
C LEU A 293 16.20 -26.32 -10.58
N GLY A 294 16.38 -27.08 -11.66
CA GLY A 294 16.91 -28.44 -11.59
C GLY A 294 15.95 -29.47 -11.00
N LEU A 295 14.64 -29.18 -11.01
CA LEU A 295 13.59 -30.09 -10.51
C LEU A 295 13.37 -31.25 -11.48
N THR A 296 13.51 -32.49 -11.00
CA THR A 296 13.30 -33.71 -11.81
C THR A 296 11.83 -34.11 -11.95
N GLN A 297 11.00 -33.70 -11.00
CA GLN A 297 9.56 -33.92 -10.97
C GLN A 297 8.85 -32.71 -10.32
N ASN A 298 7.53 -32.64 -10.40
CA ASN A 298 6.76 -31.54 -9.80
C ASN A 298 6.73 -31.71 -8.27
N PRO A 299 7.23 -30.74 -7.48
CA PRO A 299 7.09 -30.76 -6.04
C PRO A 299 5.63 -30.65 -5.61
N THR A 300 5.29 -31.26 -4.47
CA THR A 300 3.98 -31.09 -3.84
C THR A 300 3.94 -29.91 -2.89
N ALA A 301 5.09 -29.53 -2.33
CA ALA A 301 5.27 -28.32 -1.55
C ALA A 301 6.72 -27.79 -1.66
N PHE A 302 6.88 -26.49 -1.42
CA PHE A 302 8.16 -25.86 -1.19
C PHE A 302 8.24 -25.33 0.24
N LEU A 303 9.37 -25.56 0.91
CA LEU A 303 9.71 -24.88 2.14
C LEU A 303 10.49 -23.63 1.75
N VAL A 304 10.00 -22.47 2.16
CA VAL A 304 10.59 -21.17 1.90
C VAL A 304 10.96 -20.58 3.25
N GLN A 305 12.26 -20.42 3.50
CA GLN A 305 12.77 -19.83 4.75
C GLN A 305 13.50 -18.53 4.44
N PRO A 306 12.84 -17.37 4.63
CA PRO A 306 13.52 -16.08 4.73
C PRO A 306 14.54 -16.10 5.87
N LEU A 307 15.74 -15.57 5.61
CA LEU A 307 16.79 -15.43 6.60
C LEU A 307 17.64 -14.19 6.31
N VAL A 308 18.43 -13.78 7.31
CA VAL A 308 19.43 -12.73 7.16
C VAL A 308 20.81 -13.35 7.23
N GLU A 309 21.60 -13.18 6.17
CA GLU A 309 22.97 -13.69 6.08
C GLU A 309 23.89 -12.55 5.67
N ALA A 310 24.94 -12.31 6.47
CA ALA A 310 25.86 -11.17 6.31
C ALA A 310 25.14 -9.81 6.17
N GLY A 311 24.04 -9.62 6.89
CA GLY A 311 23.26 -8.38 6.86
C GLY A 311 22.39 -8.20 5.61
N ARG A 312 22.28 -9.20 4.72
CA ARG A 312 21.41 -9.17 3.54
C ARG A 312 20.24 -10.13 3.73
N GLY A 313 19.06 -9.76 3.25
CA GLY A 313 17.91 -10.67 3.21
C GLY A 313 18.07 -11.69 2.09
N ARG A 314 17.93 -12.97 2.45
CA ARG A 314 18.04 -14.12 1.54
C ARG A 314 16.90 -15.09 1.82
N VAL A 315 16.71 -16.05 0.91
CA VAL A 315 15.70 -17.09 1.05
C VAL A 315 16.33 -18.43 0.74
N ARG A 316 16.24 -19.36 1.69
CA ARG A 316 16.54 -20.77 1.43
C ARG A 316 15.27 -21.48 0.97
N VAL A 317 15.40 -22.27 -0.08
CA VAL A 317 14.27 -23.00 -0.67
C VAL A 317 14.57 -24.49 -0.72
N TRP A 318 13.63 -25.28 -0.27
CA TRP A 318 13.63 -26.73 -0.41
C TRP A 318 12.37 -27.18 -1.14
N ALA A 319 12.49 -28.26 -1.91
CA ALA A 319 11.35 -28.96 -2.48
C ALA A 319 11.02 -30.19 -1.63
N SER A 320 9.74 -30.54 -1.60
CA SER A 320 9.29 -31.86 -1.15
C SER A 320 8.41 -32.50 -2.20
N TYR A 321 8.49 -33.82 -2.25
CA TYR A 321 7.73 -34.67 -3.17
C TYR A 321 6.80 -35.62 -2.40
N ASN A 322 6.62 -35.36 -1.11
CA ASN A 322 5.77 -36.19 -0.27
C ASN A 322 4.33 -36.13 -0.79
N THR A 323 3.78 -37.31 -1.06
CA THR A 323 2.37 -37.51 -1.44
C THR A 323 1.70 -38.42 -0.42
N ASN A 324 1.92 -38.12 0.87
CA ASN A 324 1.44 -38.98 1.94
C ASN A 324 -0.07 -38.78 2.10
N THR A 325 -0.80 -39.89 2.08
CA THR A 325 -2.17 -39.94 2.56
C THR A 325 -2.21 -40.91 3.73
N THR A 326 -2.91 -40.53 4.80
CA THR A 326 -3.35 -41.50 5.81
C THR A 326 -4.80 -41.87 5.51
N SER A 327 -5.35 -42.88 6.17
CA SER A 327 -6.72 -43.39 5.88
C SER A 327 -7.85 -42.36 6.07
N CYS A 328 -7.52 -41.15 6.52
CA CYS A 328 -8.45 -40.14 7.00
C CYS A 328 -8.01 -38.70 6.67
N LEU A 329 -6.86 -38.50 6.00
CA LEU A 329 -6.39 -37.20 5.51
C LEU A 329 -6.13 -37.30 4.01
N THR A 330 -6.64 -36.33 3.26
CA THR A 330 -6.22 -36.07 1.89
C THR A 330 -4.73 -35.68 1.85
N ASN A 331 -4.14 -35.74 0.66
CA ASN A 331 -2.74 -35.33 0.47
C ASN A 331 -2.51 -33.86 0.85
N GLU A 332 -3.53 -33.02 0.65
CA GLU A 332 -3.50 -31.61 1.01
C GLU A 332 -3.60 -31.42 2.52
N GLU A 333 -4.58 -32.07 3.17
CA GLU A 333 -4.73 -32.05 4.63
C GLU A 333 -3.48 -32.54 5.37
N TRP A 334 -2.76 -33.50 4.78
CA TRP A 334 -1.50 -33.98 5.34
C TRP A 334 -0.46 -32.86 5.47
N TRP A 335 -0.38 -31.94 4.50
CA TRP A 335 0.58 -30.82 4.53
C TRP A 335 0.31 -29.87 5.69
N TRP A 336 -0.95 -29.59 5.99
CA TRP A 336 -1.32 -28.65 7.05
C TRP A 336 -0.80 -29.11 8.41
N ILE A 337 -0.81 -30.42 8.65
CA ILE A 337 -0.47 -31.04 9.94
C ILE A 337 1.01 -31.46 10.00
N ASN A 338 1.52 -32.06 8.94
CA ASN A 338 2.79 -32.80 8.96
C ASN A 338 3.93 -32.15 8.17
N SER A 339 3.77 -30.89 7.71
CA SER A 339 4.83 -30.18 6.96
C SER A 339 6.19 -30.16 7.68
N HIS A 340 6.21 -30.11 9.01
CA HIS A 340 7.43 -30.15 9.82
C HIS A 340 8.20 -31.49 9.75
N ASN A 341 7.52 -32.59 9.44
CA ASN A 341 8.10 -33.94 9.31
C ASN A 341 8.30 -34.37 7.85
N ALA A 342 8.04 -33.48 6.89
CA ALA A 342 8.24 -33.80 5.48
C ALA A 342 9.74 -33.96 5.14
N THR A 343 10.00 -34.71 4.08
CA THR A 343 11.35 -34.84 3.53
C THR A 343 11.62 -33.67 2.60
N TRP A 344 12.65 -32.89 2.91
CA TRP A 344 12.99 -31.66 2.20
C TRP A 344 14.34 -31.81 1.47
N SER A 345 14.36 -31.61 0.15
CA SER A 345 15.59 -31.51 -0.64
C SER A 345 15.95 -30.05 -0.89
N LEU A 346 17.12 -29.61 -0.45
CA LEU A 346 17.58 -28.23 -0.65
C LEU A 346 17.77 -27.96 -2.14
N LEU A 347 17.12 -26.90 -2.64
CA LEU A 347 17.33 -26.40 -4.00
C LEU A 347 18.46 -25.37 -4.01
N GLY A 348 18.47 -24.47 -3.03
CA GLY A 348 19.49 -23.44 -2.95
C GLY A 348 19.19 -22.36 -1.92
N THR A 349 20.12 -21.41 -1.83
CA THR A 349 19.92 -20.12 -1.15
C THR A 349 19.98 -19.03 -2.19
N TYR A 350 18.91 -18.25 -2.28
CA TYR A 350 18.72 -17.18 -3.25
C TYR A 350 18.74 -15.85 -2.52
N ASP A 351 19.22 -14.81 -3.19
CA ASP A 351 19.01 -13.46 -2.68
C ASP A 351 17.52 -13.11 -2.80
N LEU A 352 17.02 -12.21 -1.95
CA LEU A 352 15.65 -11.74 -2.10
C LEU A 352 15.48 -11.13 -3.50
N PRO A 353 14.45 -11.55 -4.26
CA PRO A 353 14.22 -11.00 -5.59
C PRO A 353 14.02 -9.49 -5.51
N SER A 354 14.48 -8.74 -6.52
CA SER A 354 14.34 -7.28 -6.52
C SER A 354 12.87 -6.85 -6.52
N THR A 355 12.02 -7.57 -7.25
CA THR A 355 10.55 -7.39 -7.23
C THR A 355 9.92 -7.72 -5.88
N GLY A 356 10.65 -8.40 -4.99
CA GLY A 356 10.15 -8.86 -3.70
C GLY A 356 9.08 -9.93 -3.83
N VAL A 357 9.01 -10.68 -4.93
CA VAL A 357 7.97 -11.69 -5.15
C VAL A 357 8.55 -13.10 -5.28
N ILE A 358 7.94 -14.05 -4.56
CA ILE A 358 8.13 -15.48 -4.73
C ILE A 358 6.77 -16.13 -4.98
N TRP A 359 6.67 -16.89 -6.07
CA TRP A 359 5.45 -17.61 -6.43
C TRP A 359 5.73 -19.10 -6.56
N SER A 360 4.73 -19.93 -6.27
CA SER A 360 4.80 -21.39 -6.37
C SER A 360 3.54 -21.98 -7.02
N ASP A 361 3.70 -22.98 -7.89
CA ASP A 361 2.59 -23.80 -8.41
C ASP A 361 2.17 -24.93 -7.45
N ALA A 362 2.90 -25.09 -6.34
CA ALA A 362 2.66 -26.03 -5.25
C ALA A 362 2.39 -25.30 -3.92
N HIS A 363 2.11 -26.05 -2.85
CA HIS A 363 1.97 -25.46 -1.51
C HIS A 363 3.26 -24.78 -1.06
N ILE A 364 3.14 -23.71 -0.27
CA ILE A 364 4.29 -23.04 0.36
C ILE A 364 4.23 -23.30 1.86
N VAL A 365 5.33 -23.78 2.44
CA VAL A 365 5.55 -23.83 3.88
C VAL A 365 6.55 -22.73 4.23
N VAL A 366 6.21 -21.84 5.17
CA VAL A 366 7.07 -20.72 5.56
C VAL A 366 7.76 -21.04 6.87
N GLY A 367 9.08 -21.23 6.80
CA GLY A 367 9.91 -21.62 7.94
C GLY A 367 9.56 -22.99 8.55
N ARG A 368 10.25 -23.33 9.63
CA ARG A 368 10.06 -24.59 10.37
C ARG A 368 10.34 -24.38 11.86
N PRO A 369 9.82 -25.21 12.78
CA PRO A 369 9.93 -24.93 14.21
C PRO A 369 11.37 -24.79 14.71
N THR A 370 12.32 -25.45 14.04
CA THR A 370 13.76 -25.40 14.36
C THR A 370 14.51 -24.26 13.67
N ALA A 371 13.86 -23.49 12.80
CA ALA A 371 14.48 -22.44 12.02
C ALA A 371 13.45 -21.35 11.66
N VAL A 372 13.44 -20.30 12.48
CA VAL A 372 12.59 -19.11 12.34
C VAL A 372 12.80 -18.45 10.97
N ALA A 373 11.70 -17.98 10.38
CA ALA A 373 11.74 -17.13 9.19
C ALA A 373 12.00 -15.68 9.60
N THR A 374 13.12 -15.11 9.16
CA THR A 374 13.46 -13.70 9.42
C THR A 374 13.55 -12.94 8.10
N VAL A 375 12.64 -12.01 7.90
CA VAL A 375 12.53 -11.19 6.68
C VAL A 375 13.34 -9.90 6.85
N LYS A 376 14.16 -9.57 5.85
CA LYS A 376 14.86 -8.28 5.74
C LYS A 376 14.65 -7.71 4.34
N GLY A 377 13.84 -6.66 4.22
CA GLY A 377 13.32 -6.12 2.97
C GLY A 377 11.82 -6.38 2.79
N ALA A 378 11.32 -6.11 1.60
CA ALA A 378 9.92 -6.30 1.22
C ALA A 378 9.77 -7.62 0.45
N LEU A 379 8.84 -8.48 0.88
CA LEU A 379 8.65 -9.82 0.32
C LEU A 379 7.17 -10.18 0.24
N THR A 380 6.73 -10.83 -0.84
CA THR A 380 5.41 -11.44 -0.96
C THR A 380 5.57 -12.89 -1.42
N LEU A 381 4.96 -13.80 -0.67
CA LEU A 381 4.90 -15.22 -0.97
C LEU A 381 3.48 -15.54 -1.46
N TYR A 382 3.36 -16.11 -2.66
CA TYR A 382 2.07 -16.52 -3.22
C TYR A 382 2.08 -17.99 -3.64
N ALA A 383 1.19 -18.78 -3.02
CA ALA A 383 0.99 -20.18 -3.35
C ALA A 383 -0.23 -20.35 -4.26
N GLY A 384 -0.02 -20.92 -5.45
CA GLY A 384 -1.08 -21.31 -6.38
C GLY A 384 -1.59 -20.19 -7.27
N THR A 385 -2.75 -20.41 -7.86
CA THR A 385 -3.55 -19.42 -8.61
C THR A 385 -5.02 -19.74 -8.41
N LEU A 386 -5.93 -18.87 -8.85
CA LEU A 386 -7.37 -19.18 -8.79
C LEU A 386 -7.77 -20.43 -9.60
N GLY A 387 -7.11 -20.67 -10.75
CA GLY A 387 -7.37 -21.85 -11.57
C GLY A 387 -6.73 -23.13 -11.03
N ALA A 388 -5.76 -23.02 -10.12
CA ALA A 388 -5.06 -24.13 -9.51
C ALA A 388 -4.76 -23.80 -8.03
N PRO A 389 -5.78 -23.79 -7.16
CA PRO A 389 -5.67 -23.28 -5.81
C PRO A 389 -4.61 -24.04 -4.99
N LYS A 390 -3.83 -23.32 -4.17
CA LYS A 390 -2.85 -23.90 -3.25
C LYS A 390 -2.84 -23.15 -1.92
N ASN A 391 -2.55 -23.92 -0.89
CA ASN A 391 -2.40 -23.46 0.47
C ASN A 391 -1.01 -22.87 0.78
N LEU A 392 -1.01 -21.86 1.66
CA LEU A 392 0.18 -21.38 2.35
C LEU A 392 0.14 -21.84 3.82
N ILE A 393 1.24 -22.41 4.29
CA ILE A 393 1.35 -23.02 5.62
C ILE A 393 2.44 -22.30 6.40
N ILE A 394 2.07 -21.72 7.54
CA ILE A 394 3.01 -21.08 8.46
C ILE A 394 3.60 -22.17 9.35
N GLY A 395 4.90 -22.44 9.18
CA GLY A 395 5.62 -23.53 9.85
C GLY A 395 6.50 -23.08 11.02
N SER A 396 6.66 -21.78 11.24
CA SER A 396 7.40 -21.19 12.37
C SER A 396 6.97 -19.75 12.60
N ASP A 397 7.61 -19.11 13.58
CA ASP A 397 7.64 -17.65 13.65
C ASP A 397 8.08 -17.01 12.33
N ILE A 398 7.48 -15.86 12.04
CA ILE A 398 7.81 -14.97 10.93
C ILE A 398 8.10 -13.60 11.54
N LEU A 399 9.38 -13.23 11.56
CA LEU A 399 9.88 -12.03 12.21
C LEU A 399 10.49 -11.06 11.20
N TYR A 400 10.48 -9.78 11.53
CA TYR A 400 11.20 -8.75 10.79
C TYR A 400 12.59 -8.53 11.39
N SER A 401 13.61 -8.46 10.54
CA SER A 401 14.99 -8.25 10.99
C SER A 401 15.18 -6.91 11.69
N GLY A 402 14.51 -5.86 11.23
CA GLY A 402 14.49 -4.53 11.82
C GLY A 402 13.38 -4.30 12.85
N GLY A 403 12.65 -5.36 13.24
CA GLY A 403 11.48 -5.26 14.09
C GLY A 403 10.31 -4.50 13.46
N LEU A 404 9.40 -3.99 14.29
CA LEU A 404 8.20 -3.27 13.86
C LEU A 404 8.44 -1.77 13.60
N THR A 405 9.70 -1.33 13.52
CA THR A 405 10.07 0.08 13.28
C THR A 405 10.88 0.28 11.99
N GLY A 406 11.23 -0.80 11.29
CA GLY A 406 12.01 -0.78 10.06
C GLY A 406 11.16 -0.65 8.79
N THR A 407 11.73 -1.03 7.65
CA THR A 407 11.05 -1.10 6.34
C THR A 407 10.77 -2.54 5.89
N ASP A 408 11.04 -3.51 6.77
CA ASP A 408 10.82 -4.92 6.48
C ASP A 408 9.32 -5.23 6.54
N VAL A 409 8.80 -5.82 5.45
CA VAL A 409 7.38 -6.19 5.31
C VAL A 409 7.24 -7.50 4.56
N VAL A 410 6.28 -8.32 4.96
CA VAL A 410 5.98 -9.59 4.29
C VAL A 410 4.49 -9.75 3.99
N GLY A 411 4.18 -10.17 2.78
CA GLY A 411 2.85 -10.63 2.35
C GLY A 411 2.83 -12.15 2.24
N LEU A 412 1.83 -12.77 2.83
CA LEU A 412 1.60 -14.22 2.81
C LEU A 412 0.26 -14.49 2.15
N ILE A 413 0.29 -15.04 0.95
CA ILE A 413 -0.91 -15.26 0.14
C ILE A 413 -1.06 -16.75 -0.15
N GLY A 414 -2.15 -17.33 0.36
CA GLY A 414 -2.67 -18.61 -0.12
C GLY A 414 -3.78 -18.34 -1.12
N SER A 415 -3.68 -18.89 -2.34
CA SER A 415 -4.78 -18.77 -3.31
C SER A 415 -6.02 -19.58 -2.89
N ASP A 416 -5.83 -20.57 -2.03
CA ASP A 416 -6.89 -21.28 -1.33
C ASP A 416 -7.02 -20.80 0.12
N GLU A 417 -6.26 -21.42 1.02
CA GLU A 417 -6.31 -21.19 2.45
C GLU A 417 -4.92 -20.88 3.03
N VAL A 418 -4.91 -20.28 4.22
CA VAL A 418 -3.71 -20.10 5.03
C VAL A 418 -3.84 -20.88 6.33
N TYR A 419 -2.94 -21.83 6.53
CA TYR A 419 -2.90 -22.66 7.74
C TYR A 419 -1.71 -22.31 8.62
N ILE A 420 -1.93 -22.31 9.93
CA ILE A 420 -0.85 -22.32 10.91
C ILE A 420 -0.64 -23.77 11.33
N ASN A 421 0.54 -24.31 11.07
CA ASN A 421 0.86 -25.67 11.49
C ASN A 421 0.87 -25.73 13.03
N PRO A 422 0.19 -26.69 13.68
CA PRO A 422 0.14 -26.77 15.13
C PRO A 422 1.52 -26.90 15.81
N SER A 423 2.48 -27.49 15.11
CA SER A 423 3.86 -27.67 15.58
C SER A 423 4.73 -26.43 15.38
N ALA A 424 4.25 -25.40 14.68
CA ALA A 424 4.96 -24.15 14.44
C ALA A 424 5.28 -23.38 15.72
N VAL A 425 4.53 -23.65 16.80
CA VAL A 425 4.70 -23.05 18.13
C VAL A 425 5.94 -23.53 18.90
N GLY A 426 6.74 -24.43 18.31
CA GLY A 426 7.98 -24.89 18.91
C GLY A 426 7.82 -25.49 20.32
N SER A 427 8.87 -25.34 21.14
CA SER A 427 8.89 -25.80 22.52
C SER A 427 8.35 -24.78 23.53
N ASP A 428 8.32 -23.51 23.16
CA ASP A 428 7.82 -22.38 23.95
C ASP A 428 6.31 -22.20 23.87
N ARG A 429 5.64 -22.87 22.90
CA ARG A 429 4.19 -22.81 22.70
C ARG A 429 3.70 -21.42 22.30
N GLU A 430 4.55 -20.66 21.64
CA GLU A 430 4.23 -19.35 21.12
C GLU A 430 4.52 -19.31 19.63
N ILE A 431 3.69 -18.59 18.88
CA ILE A 431 3.98 -18.27 17.48
C ILE A 431 3.70 -16.80 17.23
N THR A 432 4.67 -16.12 16.65
CA THR A 432 4.59 -14.74 16.22
C THR A 432 4.64 -14.65 14.71
N VAL A 433 3.60 -14.07 14.11
CA VAL A 433 3.51 -13.84 12.67
C VAL A 433 3.46 -12.34 12.42
N ASN A 434 4.58 -11.78 11.96
CA ASN A 434 4.63 -10.43 11.44
C ASN A 434 4.39 -10.47 9.93
N GLY A 435 3.38 -9.76 9.43
CA GLY A 435 3.06 -9.76 8.01
C GLY A 435 1.59 -9.53 7.70
N ALA A 436 1.31 -9.22 6.43
CA ALA A 436 -0.04 -9.23 5.89
C ALA A 436 -0.38 -10.63 5.39
N ILE A 437 -1.48 -11.20 5.87
CA ILE A 437 -1.97 -12.54 5.50
C ILE A 437 -3.20 -12.37 4.62
N LEU A 438 -3.22 -13.05 3.47
CA LEU A 438 -4.36 -13.13 2.57
C LEU A 438 -4.67 -14.59 2.25
N SER A 439 -5.90 -14.99 2.55
CA SER A 439 -6.51 -16.24 2.10
C SER A 439 -7.55 -15.88 1.04
N GLN A 440 -7.29 -16.15 -0.24
CA GLN A 440 -8.20 -15.75 -1.30
C GLN A 440 -9.53 -16.50 -1.23
N SER A 441 -9.51 -17.83 -1.38
CA SER A 441 -10.77 -18.58 -1.49
C SER A 441 -11.33 -19.04 -0.14
N GLY A 442 -10.45 -19.22 0.85
CA GLY A 442 -10.81 -19.92 2.09
C GLY A 442 -10.53 -19.18 3.39
N LEU A 443 -10.00 -19.94 4.36
CA LEU A 443 -9.83 -19.50 5.74
C LEU A 443 -8.39 -19.21 6.14
N LEU A 444 -8.26 -18.42 7.20
CA LEU A 444 -7.10 -18.48 8.10
C LEU A 444 -7.47 -19.35 9.31
N GLY A 445 -6.70 -20.42 9.54
CA GLY A 445 -7.02 -21.38 10.61
C GLY A 445 -5.87 -22.28 11.02
N VAL A 446 -6.20 -23.24 11.88
CA VAL A 446 -5.36 -24.37 12.26
C VAL A 446 -6.05 -25.63 11.76
N PRO A 447 -5.33 -26.61 11.21
CA PRO A 447 -5.95 -27.86 10.78
C PRO A 447 -6.55 -28.64 11.96
N ARG A 448 -7.54 -29.47 11.68
CA ARG A 448 -8.08 -30.47 12.62
C ARG A 448 -7.43 -31.83 12.37
N ASP A 449 -7.34 -32.68 13.39
CA ASP A 449 -6.92 -34.06 13.18
C ASP A 449 -8.08 -34.88 12.58
N CYS A 450 -7.76 -36.07 12.11
CA CYS A 450 -8.68 -36.91 11.38
C CYS A 450 -9.63 -37.74 12.30
N GLY A 451 -10.90 -37.89 11.88
CA GLY A 451 -11.95 -38.70 12.54
C GLY A 451 -13.37 -38.19 12.22
N THR A 452 -14.41 -39.03 12.35
CA THR A 452 -15.83 -38.66 12.08
C THR A 452 -16.41 -37.57 12.99
N THR A 453 -15.63 -37.15 14.00
CA THR A 453 -15.89 -35.99 14.86
C THR A 453 -14.67 -35.07 14.99
N GLY A 454 -13.60 -35.31 14.22
CA GLY A 454 -12.31 -34.62 14.20
C GLY A 454 -11.92 -34.05 15.57
N THR A 455 -11.26 -34.85 16.42
CA THR A 455 -10.66 -34.28 17.63
C THR A 455 -9.72 -33.16 17.20
N ILE A 456 -10.01 -31.96 17.70
CA ILE A 456 -9.10 -30.82 17.64
C ILE A 456 -7.70 -31.34 17.97
N LEU A 457 -6.72 -31.11 17.07
CA LEU A 457 -5.31 -31.38 17.38
C LEU A 457 -5.05 -30.74 18.74
N THR A 458 -4.69 -31.58 19.71
CA THR A 458 -4.94 -31.37 21.13
C THR A 458 -4.72 -29.92 21.53
N ALA A 459 -5.77 -29.25 22.04
CA ALA A 459 -5.71 -27.86 22.47
C ALA A 459 -4.47 -27.65 23.35
N SER A 460 -3.46 -26.98 22.79
CA SER A 460 -2.13 -26.91 23.40
C SER A 460 -2.04 -25.78 24.43
N GLY A 461 -3.04 -24.91 24.47
CA GLY A 461 -3.02 -23.66 25.24
C GLY A 461 -1.99 -22.67 24.69
N SER A 462 -1.53 -22.85 23.44
CA SER A 462 -0.49 -22.02 22.83
C SER A 462 -0.98 -20.58 22.60
N THR A 463 -0.02 -19.67 22.44
CA THR A 463 -0.28 -18.27 22.14
C THR A 463 0.02 -17.98 20.67
N LEU A 464 -0.96 -17.44 19.95
CA LEU A 464 -0.76 -16.85 18.62
C LEU A 464 -0.68 -15.33 18.77
N THR A 465 0.40 -14.74 18.26
CA THR A 465 0.52 -13.28 18.10
C THR A 465 0.66 -12.97 16.62
N THR A 466 -0.28 -12.21 16.06
CA THR A 466 -0.14 -11.67 14.71
C THR A 466 0.11 -10.18 14.81
N ASN A 467 1.14 -9.66 14.15
CA ASN A 467 1.39 -8.23 13.99
C ASN A 467 1.27 -7.88 12.51
N GLY A 468 0.08 -7.50 12.07
CA GLY A 468 -0.16 -7.13 10.68
C GLY A 468 -1.62 -7.23 10.25
N ALA A 469 -1.83 -7.41 8.95
CA ALA A 469 -3.14 -7.43 8.32
C ALA A 469 -3.63 -8.86 8.11
N ILE A 470 -4.94 -9.08 8.24
CA ILE A 470 -5.58 -10.38 7.99
C ILE A 470 -6.75 -10.20 7.04
N ALA A 471 -6.63 -10.76 5.84
CA ALA A 471 -7.68 -10.79 4.83
C ALA A 471 -8.09 -12.22 4.51
N LYS A 472 -9.39 -12.52 4.57
CA LYS A 472 -9.93 -13.88 4.41
C LYS A 472 -11.42 -13.89 4.11
N ARG A 473 -11.95 -14.99 3.56
CA ARG A 473 -13.38 -15.14 3.32
C ARG A 473 -14.16 -15.45 4.61
N TYR A 474 -13.65 -16.40 5.39
CA TYR A 474 -14.27 -16.83 6.64
C TYR A 474 -13.23 -17.10 7.74
N THR A 475 -13.67 -17.02 8.99
CA THR A 475 -12.80 -17.31 10.15
C THR A 475 -12.72 -18.82 10.37
N GLY A 476 -11.52 -19.38 10.27
CA GLY A 476 -11.23 -20.74 10.71
C GLY A 476 -11.16 -20.87 12.23
N GLU A 477 -11.08 -22.10 12.73
CA GLU A 477 -11.09 -22.38 14.17
C GLU A 477 -9.72 -22.21 14.83
N LEU A 478 -9.17 -20.99 14.82
CA LEU A 478 -7.91 -20.69 15.51
C LEU A 478 -7.97 -20.98 17.03
N SER A 479 -9.14 -20.85 17.65
CA SER A 479 -9.36 -21.15 19.09
C SER A 479 -9.17 -22.61 19.46
N SER A 480 -9.22 -23.51 18.49
CA SER A 480 -9.10 -24.95 18.73
C SER A 480 -7.71 -25.29 19.27
N HIS A 481 -6.66 -24.63 18.76
CA HIS A 481 -5.27 -24.83 19.19
C HIS A 481 -4.73 -23.71 20.07
N PHE A 482 -5.07 -22.46 19.74
CA PHE A 482 -4.55 -21.27 20.42
C PHE A 482 -5.51 -20.79 21.51
N GLY A 483 -5.09 -20.98 22.78
CA GLY A 483 -5.82 -20.49 23.94
C GLY A 483 -5.80 -18.97 24.00
N THR A 484 -4.64 -18.37 23.71
CA THR A 484 -4.44 -16.92 23.65
C THR A 484 -4.18 -16.50 22.22
N ARG A 485 -4.86 -15.45 21.75
CA ARG A 485 -4.73 -14.91 20.39
C ARG A 485 -4.62 -13.39 20.47
N ASN A 486 -3.45 -12.87 20.17
CA ASN A 486 -3.13 -11.44 20.17
C ASN A 486 -3.12 -10.97 18.71
N TYR A 487 -4.19 -10.29 18.29
CA TYR A 487 -4.27 -9.72 16.95
C TYR A 487 -3.87 -8.24 16.99
N ASN A 488 -2.57 -7.99 16.85
CA ASN A 488 -2.03 -6.64 16.74
C ASN A 488 -1.98 -6.21 15.27
N PHE A 489 -2.06 -4.90 15.05
CA PHE A 489 -1.90 -4.31 13.73
C PHE A 489 -0.57 -3.58 13.64
N ASP A 490 0.13 -3.79 12.53
CA ASP A 490 1.34 -3.05 12.17
C ASP A 490 0.93 -1.85 11.31
N THR A 491 0.92 -0.66 11.91
CA THR A 491 0.47 0.59 11.26
C THR A 491 1.25 0.93 10.00
N ARG A 492 2.47 0.42 9.89
CA ARG A 492 3.31 0.62 8.72
C ARG A 492 2.68 0.01 7.47
N LEU A 493 1.84 -1.02 7.57
CA LEU A 493 1.20 -1.67 6.41
C LEU A 493 0.18 -0.76 5.68
N GLU A 494 -0.17 0.39 6.26
CA GLU A 494 -0.93 1.46 5.59
C GLU A 494 -0.11 2.14 4.48
N GLY A 495 1.20 2.37 4.71
CA GLY A 495 2.10 3.03 3.74
C GLY A 495 3.16 2.10 3.12
N LEU A 496 3.48 0.99 3.78
CA LEU A 496 4.46 -0.04 3.40
C LEU A 496 3.75 -1.35 3.06
N ARG A 497 2.90 -1.30 2.03
CA ARG A 497 2.26 -2.49 1.48
C ARG A 497 3.31 -3.52 1.01
N PRO A 498 3.14 -4.83 1.28
CA PRO A 498 3.99 -5.85 0.69
C PRO A 498 3.94 -5.81 -0.85
N PRO A 499 5.03 -6.15 -1.56
CA PRO A 499 5.07 -6.03 -3.02
C PRO A 499 3.93 -6.81 -3.69
N PHE A 500 3.17 -6.15 -4.55
CA PHE A 500 2.02 -6.72 -5.27
C PHE A 500 0.90 -7.30 -4.40
N PHE A 501 0.85 -6.95 -3.11
CA PHE A 501 -0.31 -7.25 -2.29
C PHE A 501 -1.54 -6.49 -2.85
N PRO A 502 -2.74 -7.10 -2.91
CA PRO A 502 -3.85 -6.50 -3.65
C PRO A 502 -4.25 -5.10 -3.18
N LEU A 503 -4.63 -4.26 -4.15
CA LEU A 503 -5.26 -2.96 -3.92
C LEU A 503 -6.77 -3.12 -3.79
N LEU A 504 -7.43 -2.16 -3.14
CA LEU A 504 -8.89 -2.05 -3.14
C LEU A 504 -9.45 -1.43 -4.43
N GLY A 505 -8.57 -1.03 -5.35
CA GLY A 505 -8.89 -0.46 -6.65
C GLY A 505 -7.66 0.23 -7.25
N ASP A 506 -7.89 1.10 -8.22
CA ASP A 506 -6.84 1.94 -8.80
C ASP A 506 -6.62 3.25 -8.03
N SER A 507 -7.28 3.41 -6.88
CA SER A 507 -7.24 4.63 -6.08
C SER A 507 -5.98 4.73 -5.23
N TRP A 508 -5.44 5.94 -5.19
CA TRP A 508 -4.38 6.36 -4.30
C TRP A 508 -4.90 7.50 -3.43
N SER A 509 -4.52 7.50 -2.17
CA SER A 509 -4.84 8.61 -1.28
C SER A 509 -3.63 9.53 -1.14
N TYR A 510 -3.91 10.83 -1.20
CA TYR A 510 -2.92 11.89 -1.06
C TYR A 510 -3.08 12.55 0.31
N ALA A 511 -2.14 12.30 1.20
CA ALA A 511 -2.09 12.88 2.53
C ALA A 511 -1.05 14.00 2.60
N ALA A 512 -1.10 14.78 3.69
CA ALA A 512 -0.09 15.79 4.03
C ALA A 512 0.20 16.84 2.93
N TRP A 513 -0.76 17.10 2.03
CA TRP A 513 -0.63 18.07 0.95
C TRP A 513 -0.32 19.47 1.49
N ARG A 514 0.83 20.04 1.12
CA ARG A 514 1.24 21.39 1.50
C ARG A 514 2.24 22.00 0.52
N GLU A 515 2.23 23.33 0.40
CA GLU A 515 3.26 24.07 -0.32
C GLU A 515 4.53 24.20 0.54
N LEU A 516 5.70 24.05 -0.08
CA LEU A 516 7.02 24.19 0.54
C LEU A 516 7.87 25.23 -0.20
N ALA A 517 8.95 25.66 0.45
CA ALA A 517 10.00 26.41 -0.23
C ALA A 517 10.68 25.52 -1.28
N VAL A 518 11.08 26.12 -2.42
CA VAL A 518 11.73 25.40 -3.52
C VAL A 518 13.04 24.75 -3.03
N PRO A 519 13.17 23.40 -3.09
CA PRO A 519 14.37 22.70 -2.64
C PRO A 519 15.64 23.13 -3.41
N CYS A 520 16.82 22.96 -2.81
CA CYS A 520 18.08 23.36 -3.45
C CYS A 520 18.32 22.63 -4.78
N TRP A 521 17.85 21.38 -4.91
CA TRP A 521 18.11 20.54 -6.07
C TRP A 521 17.33 21.03 -7.29
N ALA A 522 16.18 21.68 -7.05
CA ALA A 522 15.38 22.33 -8.08
C ALA A 522 15.87 23.74 -8.42
N ARG A 523 16.56 24.41 -7.49
CA ARG A 523 17.19 25.72 -7.73
C ARG A 523 18.52 25.65 -8.47
N GLY A 524 19.13 24.46 -8.53
CA GLY A 524 20.48 24.29 -9.07
C GLY A 524 21.59 24.68 -8.08
N GLU A 525 21.28 24.73 -6.78
CA GLU A 525 22.13 25.31 -5.73
C GLU A 525 22.51 24.29 -4.64
N CYS A 526 22.28 22.98 -4.82
CA CYS A 526 22.67 22.02 -3.79
C CYS A 526 24.21 21.91 -3.66
N PRO A 527 24.71 21.78 -2.41
CA PRO A 527 26.13 21.70 -2.11
C PRO A 527 26.82 20.43 -2.62
#